data_AF-A0A4S3B0G7-F1
#
_entry.id   AF-A0A4S3B0G7-F1
#
_cell.length_a   1.000
_cell.length_b   1.000
_cell.length_c   1.000
_cell.angle_alpha   90.00
_cell.angle_beta   90.00
_cell.angle_gamma   90.00
#
_symmetry.space_group_name_H-M   'P 1'
#
loop_
_entity.id
_entity.type
_entity.pdbx_description
1 polymer ?
#
loop_
_entity_poly.entity_id
_entity_poly.type
_entity_poly.pdbx_seq_one_letter_code
_entity_poly.pdbx_strand_id
1 'polypeptide(L)'
;MKYFIGVVFILIMIVVINKTQDQLKNNRIFQKKIQDFQLKHKLSDADLNLFKKTMGEAKDQIIEWEILVNQSKRMRQIPKVLTAIKSAKAIFRRLMDNPKNMTEMNDFLYTKLPGILDATKRFTDIEKSKIETSEIGQSLKVITKTIMVVSESIIDDYEIIVQKEADEVTVTQRIVEDQ
;
A
#
# COMPACT_ATOMS: atom_id res chain seq x y z
N MET A 1 -5.30 56.81 1.42
CA MET A 1 -5.50 55.50 2.08
C MET A 1 -6.56 54.61 1.41
N LYS A 2 -7.76 55.10 1.05
CA LYS A 2 -8.84 54.25 0.49
C LYS A 2 -8.47 53.47 -0.79
N TYR A 3 -7.71 54.08 -1.70
CA TYR A 3 -7.26 53.42 -2.95
C TYR A 3 -6.25 52.29 -2.73
N PHE A 4 -5.41 52.39 -1.70
CA PHE A 4 -4.41 51.36 -1.39
C PHE A 4 -5.06 50.06 -0.89
N ILE A 5 -6.10 50.20 -0.06
CA ILE A 5 -6.89 49.05 0.45
C ILE A 5 -7.59 48.33 -0.71
N GLY A 6 -8.14 49.07 -1.69
CA GLY A 6 -8.77 48.49 -2.88
C GLY A 6 -7.82 47.67 -3.74
N VAL A 7 -6.58 48.16 -3.95
CA VAL A 7 -5.57 47.44 -4.74
C VAL A 7 -5.13 46.15 -4.05
N VAL A 8 -4.95 46.17 -2.72
CA VAL A 8 -4.61 44.97 -1.94
C VAL A 8 -5.73 43.93 -1.99
N PHE A 9 -6.99 44.37 -1.91
CA PHE A 9 -8.15 43.47 -2.05
C PHE A 9 -8.21 42.82 -3.43
N ILE A 10 -7.94 43.57 -4.50
CA ILE A 10 -7.91 43.04 -5.88
C ILE A 10 -6.79 42.00 -6.03
N LEU A 11 -5.59 42.27 -5.50
CA LEU A 11 -4.48 41.30 -5.54
C LEU A 11 -4.80 40.01 -4.77
N ILE A 12 -5.43 40.12 -3.59
CA ILE A 12 -5.90 38.95 -2.83
C ILE A 12 -6.97 38.19 -3.63
N MET A 13 -7.91 38.89 -4.29
CA MET A 13 -8.95 38.24 -5.08
C MET A 13 -8.37 37.49 -6.28
N ILE A 14 -7.38 38.07 -6.97
CA ILE A 14 -6.67 37.42 -8.09
C ILE A 14 -5.97 36.14 -7.60
N VAL A 15 -5.29 36.18 -6.45
CA VAL A 15 -4.65 35.00 -5.85
C VAL A 15 -5.68 33.92 -5.50
N VAL A 16 -6.84 34.31 -4.94
CA VAL A 16 -7.92 33.38 -4.59
C VAL A 16 -8.55 32.75 -5.84
N ILE A 17 -8.79 33.54 -6.89
CA ILE A 17 -9.33 33.07 -8.18
C ILE A 17 -8.36 32.09 -8.86
N ASN A 18 -7.06 32.39 -8.87
CA ASN A 18 -6.05 31.48 -9.43
C ASN A 18 -5.99 30.16 -8.66
N LYS A 19 -5.97 30.22 -7.32
CA LYS A 19 -5.94 29.01 -6.47
C LYS A 19 -7.18 28.14 -6.64
N THR A 20 -8.36 28.75 -6.83
CA THR A 20 -9.61 28.02 -7.07
C THR A 20 -9.67 27.42 -8.47
N GLN A 21 -9.19 28.12 -9.50
CA GLN A 21 -9.07 27.55 -10.85
C GLN A 21 -8.10 26.36 -10.90
N ASP A 22 -6.96 26.45 -10.23
CA ASP A 22 -5.99 25.36 -10.15
C ASP A 22 -6.58 24.12 -9.46
N GLN A 23 -7.35 24.30 -8.38
CA GLN A 23 -8.05 23.19 -7.72
C GLN A 23 -9.12 22.56 -8.61
N LEU A 24 -9.92 23.35 -9.32
CA LEU A 24 -10.94 22.82 -10.24
C LEU A 24 -10.31 22.07 -11.42
N LYS A 25 -9.21 22.58 -11.98
CA LYS A 25 -8.44 21.92 -13.04
C LYS A 25 -7.85 20.61 -12.55
N ASN A 26 -7.26 20.58 -11.36
CA ASN A 26 -6.72 19.37 -10.75
C ASN A 26 -7.80 18.33 -10.49
N ASN A 27 -8.97 18.74 -9.99
CA ASN A 27 -10.11 17.85 -9.79
C ASN A 27 -10.60 17.26 -11.12
N ARG A 28 -10.73 18.07 -12.19
CA ARG A 28 -11.11 17.57 -13.51
C ARG A 28 -10.11 16.57 -14.07
N ILE A 29 -8.80 16.85 -13.95
CA ILE A 29 -7.74 15.92 -14.40
C ILE A 29 -7.80 14.61 -13.61
N PHE A 30 -8.01 14.68 -12.30
CA PHE A 30 -8.15 13.51 -11.45
C PHE A 30 -9.37 12.66 -11.82
N GLN A 31 -10.53 13.30 -12.02
CA GLN A 31 -11.74 12.61 -12.46
C GLN A 31 -11.56 11.94 -13.83
N LYS A 32 -10.89 12.63 -14.76
CA LYS A 32 -10.55 12.05 -16.07
C LYS A 32 -9.66 10.81 -15.93
N LYS A 33 -8.62 10.88 -15.10
CA LYS A 33 -7.74 9.71 -14.83
C LYS A 33 -8.50 8.53 -14.22
N ILE A 34 -9.45 8.79 -13.33
CA ILE A 34 -10.32 7.74 -12.77
C ILE A 34 -11.20 7.11 -13.85
N GLN A 35 -11.82 7.93 -14.70
CA GLN A 35 -12.64 7.44 -15.81
C GLN A 35 -11.81 6.62 -16.79
N ASP A 36 -10.63 7.12 -17.18
CA ASP A 36 -9.71 6.42 -18.08
C ASP A 36 -9.29 5.06 -17.49
N PHE A 37 -8.99 5.01 -16.18
CA PHE A 37 -8.68 3.78 -15.45
C PHE A 37 -9.85 2.80 -15.44
N GLN A 38 -11.05 3.29 -15.10
CA GLN A 38 -12.27 2.48 -15.07
C GLN A 38 -12.57 1.87 -16.44
N LEU A 39 -12.48 2.66 -17.51
CA LEU A 39 -12.69 2.21 -18.88
C LEU A 39 -11.62 1.20 -19.33
N LYS A 40 -10.34 1.50 -19.07
CA LYS A 40 -9.21 0.63 -19.41
C LYS A 40 -9.36 -0.77 -18.81
N HIS A 41 -9.79 -0.85 -17.55
CA HIS A 41 -9.91 -2.11 -16.82
C HIS A 41 -11.33 -2.71 -16.85
N LYS A 42 -12.28 -2.05 -17.52
CA LYS A 42 -13.70 -2.43 -17.63
C LYS A 42 -14.36 -2.65 -16.26
N LEU A 43 -14.08 -1.75 -15.31
CA LEU A 43 -14.62 -1.82 -13.95
C LEU A 43 -16.02 -1.21 -13.90
N SER A 44 -16.94 -1.88 -13.20
CA SER A 44 -18.19 -1.23 -12.78
C SER A 44 -17.91 -0.17 -11.71
N ASP A 45 -18.87 0.70 -11.43
CA ASP A 45 -18.74 1.68 -10.34
C ASP A 45 -18.57 0.99 -8.97
N ALA A 46 -19.22 -0.16 -8.78
CA ALA A 46 -19.08 -0.97 -7.57
C ALA A 46 -17.66 -1.54 -7.45
N ASP A 47 -17.12 -2.10 -8.54
CA ASP A 47 -15.76 -2.64 -8.56
C ASP A 47 -14.72 -1.55 -8.34
N LEU A 48 -14.90 -0.38 -8.96
CA LEU A 48 -14.02 0.76 -8.79
C LEU A 48 -14.02 1.27 -7.34
N ASN A 49 -15.19 1.32 -6.69
CA ASN A 49 -15.30 1.74 -5.30
C ASN A 49 -14.67 0.73 -4.35
N LEU A 50 -14.93 -0.57 -4.56
CA LEU A 50 -14.28 -1.64 -3.80
C LEU A 50 -12.76 -1.57 -3.96
N PHE A 51 -12.27 -1.45 -5.19
CA PHE A 51 -10.86 -1.32 -5.51
C PHE A 51 -10.22 -0.13 -4.77
N LYS A 52 -10.81 1.08 -4.89
CA LYS A 52 -10.31 2.28 -4.21
C LYS A 52 -10.24 2.11 -2.70
N LYS A 53 -11.29 1.53 -2.11
CA LYS A 53 -11.37 1.29 -0.67
C LYS A 53 -10.28 0.32 -0.24
N THR A 54 -10.24 -0.87 -0.83
CA THR A 54 -9.30 -1.93 -0.44
C THR A 54 -7.85 -1.54 -0.70
N MET A 55 -7.55 -0.89 -1.82
CA MET A 55 -6.19 -0.39 -2.07
C MET A 55 -5.82 0.78 -1.17
N GLY A 56 -6.78 1.65 -0.81
CA GLY A 56 -6.56 2.67 0.21
C GLY A 56 -6.16 2.06 1.56
N GLU A 57 -6.94 1.09 2.03
CA GLU A 57 -6.69 0.36 3.27
C GLU A 57 -5.33 -0.37 3.23
N ALA A 58 -5.03 -1.09 2.16
CA ALA A 58 -3.77 -1.81 2.00
C ALA A 58 -2.56 -0.86 2.01
N LYS A 59 -2.66 0.29 1.36
CA LYS A 59 -1.61 1.32 1.37
C LYS A 59 -1.33 1.79 2.80
N ASP A 60 -2.37 2.15 3.53
CA ASP A 60 -2.24 2.67 4.89
C ASP A 60 -1.65 1.60 5.81
N GLN A 61 -2.08 0.35 5.68
CA GLN A 61 -1.54 -0.78 6.43
C GLN A 61 -0.04 -1.02 6.16
N ILE A 62 0.39 -0.98 4.89
CA ILE A 62 1.81 -1.15 4.52
C ILE A 62 2.67 -0.03 5.12
N ILE A 63 2.19 1.22 5.02
CA ILE A 63 2.91 2.39 5.55
C ILE A 63 3.01 2.29 7.08
N GLU A 64 1.90 1.99 7.76
CA GLU A 64 1.89 1.86 9.21
C GLU A 64 2.79 0.72 9.68
N TRP A 65 2.75 -0.43 9.00
CA TRP A 65 3.61 -1.57 9.29
C TRP A 65 5.09 -1.20 9.17
N GLU A 66 5.49 -0.53 8.09
CA GLU A 66 6.86 -0.06 7.90
C GLU A 66 7.29 0.94 8.99
N ILE A 67 6.42 1.87 9.37
CA ILE A 67 6.69 2.82 10.46
C ILE A 67 6.95 2.08 11.77
N LEU A 68 6.07 1.13 12.14
CA LEU A 68 6.22 0.35 13.38
C LEU A 68 7.49 -0.48 13.39
N VAL A 69 7.82 -1.15 12.27
CA VAL A 69 9.08 -1.89 12.14
C VAL A 69 10.27 -0.96 12.33
N ASN A 70 10.25 0.22 11.71
CA ASN A 70 11.35 1.18 11.81
C ASN A 70 11.52 1.79 13.21
N GLN A 71 10.46 1.87 14.00
CA GLN A 71 10.51 2.33 15.39
C GLN A 71 11.18 1.31 16.33
N SER A 72 11.07 0.01 16.03
CA SER A 72 11.68 -1.04 16.85
C SER A 72 13.06 -1.44 16.33
N LYS A 73 14.10 -1.32 17.19
CA LYS A 73 15.45 -1.81 16.85
C LYS A 73 15.45 -3.34 16.64
N ARG A 74 14.66 -4.07 17.42
CA ARG A 74 14.54 -5.54 17.32
C ARG A 74 13.92 -5.94 15.98
N MET A 75 12.85 -5.28 15.55
CA MET A 75 12.21 -5.59 14.26
C MET A 75 13.09 -5.24 13.07
N ARG A 76 13.77 -4.09 13.09
CA ARG A 76 14.71 -3.70 12.00
C ARG A 76 15.86 -4.67 11.79
N GLN A 77 16.21 -5.47 12.79
CA GLN A 77 17.28 -6.45 12.71
C GLN A 77 16.83 -7.77 12.08
N ILE A 78 15.55 -7.95 11.75
CA ILE A 78 15.02 -9.18 11.15
C ILE A 78 14.94 -9.00 9.63
N PRO A 79 15.89 -9.57 8.85
CA PRO A 79 15.96 -9.30 7.40
C PRO A 79 14.68 -9.70 6.66
N LYS A 80 14.06 -10.81 7.08
CA LYS A 80 12.81 -11.33 6.52
C LYS A 80 11.67 -10.32 6.60
N VAL A 81 11.54 -9.58 7.70
CA VAL A 81 10.52 -8.54 7.87
C VAL A 81 10.75 -7.39 6.87
N LEU A 82 12.01 -6.97 6.70
CA LEU A 82 12.35 -5.90 5.74
C LEU A 82 12.10 -6.32 4.29
N THR A 83 12.41 -7.57 3.95
CA THR A 83 12.11 -8.14 2.62
C THR A 83 10.60 -8.21 2.41
N ALA A 84 9.83 -8.68 3.38
CA ALA A 84 8.39 -8.77 3.28
C ALA A 84 7.70 -7.40 3.11
N ILE A 85 8.20 -6.32 3.74
CA ILE A 85 7.72 -4.95 3.47
C ILE A 85 7.95 -4.56 2.00
N LYS A 86 9.11 -4.91 1.43
CA LYS A 86 9.39 -4.65 0.01
C LYS A 86 8.47 -5.47 -0.90
N SER A 87 8.25 -6.75 -0.58
CA SER A 87 7.32 -7.62 -1.30
C SER A 87 5.89 -7.08 -1.24
N ALA A 88 5.40 -6.68 -0.06
CA ALA A 88 4.08 -6.07 0.09
C ALA A 88 3.90 -4.80 -0.77
N LYS A 89 4.93 -3.94 -0.84
CA LYS A 89 4.92 -2.76 -1.71
C LYS A 89 4.92 -3.13 -3.20
N ALA A 90 5.58 -4.21 -3.58
CA ALA A 90 5.61 -4.70 -4.96
C ALA A 90 4.25 -5.31 -5.35
N ILE A 91 3.67 -6.15 -4.49
CA ILE A 91 2.29 -6.67 -4.64
C ILE A 91 1.31 -5.51 -4.79
N PHE A 92 1.39 -4.49 -3.92
CA PHE A 92 0.54 -3.31 -3.98
C PHE A 92 0.62 -2.61 -5.35
N ARG A 93 1.82 -2.39 -5.89
CA ARG A 93 2.00 -1.77 -7.22
C ARG A 93 1.37 -2.63 -8.32
N ARG A 94 1.58 -3.94 -8.28
CA ARG A 94 0.98 -4.87 -9.24
C ARG A 94 -0.54 -4.81 -9.23
N LEU A 95 -1.14 -4.75 -8.04
CA LEU A 95 -2.59 -4.59 -7.89
C LEU A 95 -3.08 -3.23 -8.39
N MET A 96 -2.29 -2.17 -8.20
CA MET A 96 -2.60 -0.84 -8.76
C MET A 96 -2.57 -0.82 -10.29
N ASP A 97 -1.68 -1.60 -10.90
CA ASP A 97 -1.57 -1.71 -12.36
C ASP A 97 -2.65 -2.62 -12.96
N ASN A 98 -3.06 -3.66 -12.22
CA ASN A 98 -4.03 -4.67 -12.66
C ASN A 98 -5.07 -4.98 -11.56
N PRO A 99 -6.17 -4.21 -11.48
CA PRO A 99 -7.21 -4.37 -10.45
C PRO A 99 -7.83 -5.76 -10.35
N LYS A 100 -7.90 -6.49 -11.47
CA LYS A 100 -8.47 -7.83 -11.52
C LYS A 100 -7.68 -8.85 -10.68
N ASN A 101 -6.40 -8.56 -10.41
CA ASN A 101 -5.55 -9.42 -9.60
C ASN A 101 -5.91 -9.34 -8.10
N MET A 102 -6.79 -8.42 -7.68
CA MET A 102 -7.27 -8.38 -6.29
C MET A 102 -7.88 -9.71 -5.85
N THR A 103 -8.63 -10.38 -6.73
CA THR A 103 -9.25 -11.67 -6.41
C THR A 103 -8.19 -12.75 -6.14
N GLU A 104 -7.10 -12.75 -6.91
CA GLU A 104 -5.96 -13.68 -6.70
C GLU A 104 -5.21 -13.35 -5.40
N MET A 105 -5.22 -12.09 -4.98
CA MET A 105 -4.53 -11.58 -3.78
C MET A 105 -5.45 -11.36 -2.57
N ASN A 106 -6.62 -11.99 -2.54
CA ASN A 106 -7.59 -11.82 -1.45
C ASN A 106 -6.99 -12.16 -0.07
N ASP A 107 -6.26 -13.26 0.04
CA ASP A 107 -5.68 -13.67 1.33
C ASP A 107 -4.59 -12.69 1.80
N PHE A 108 -3.77 -12.17 0.88
CA PHE A 108 -2.83 -11.09 1.17
C PHE A 108 -3.55 -9.84 1.70
N LEU A 109 -4.57 -9.38 0.99
CA LEU A 109 -5.29 -8.12 1.27
C LEU A 109 -6.10 -8.17 2.57
N TYR A 110 -6.77 -9.29 2.84
CA TYR A 110 -7.75 -9.39 3.93
C TYR A 110 -7.27 -10.18 5.15
N THR A 111 -6.21 -11.00 5.00
CA THR A 111 -5.70 -11.83 6.10
C THR A 111 -4.27 -11.44 6.47
N LYS A 112 -3.33 -11.57 5.54
CA LYS A 112 -1.89 -11.48 5.86
C LYS A 112 -1.46 -10.07 6.21
N LEU A 113 -1.84 -9.07 5.40
CA LEU A 113 -1.46 -7.69 5.61
C LEU A 113 -2.09 -7.08 6.89
N PRO A 114 -3.40 -7.24 7.15
CA PRO A 114 -3.97 -6.84 8.44
C PRO A 114 -3.35 -7.59 9.62
N GLY A 115 -3.12 -8.90 9.48
CA GLY A 115 -2.58 -9.75 10.54
C GLY A 115 -1.15 -9.40 10.94
N ILE A 116 -0.27 -9.14 9.96
CA ILE A 116 1.12 -8.76 10.26
C ILE A 116 1.21 -7.37 10.88
N LEU A 117 0.33 -6.45 10.47
CA LEU A 117 0.21 -5.15 11.08
C LEU A 117 -0.23 -5.26 12.55
N ASP A 118 -1.28 -6.02 12.85
CA ASP A 118 -1.76 -6.24 14.23
C ASP A 118 -0.68 -6.89 15.10
N ALA A 119 -0.01 -7.93 14.59
CA ALA A 119 1.07 -8.58 15.32
C ALA A 119 2.24 -7.61 15.61
N THR A 120 2.59 -6.76 14.64
CA THR A 120 3.64 -5.75 14.81
C THR A 120 3.22 -4.65 15.79
N LYS A 121 1.96 -4.21 15.79
CA LYS A 121 1.42 -3.28 16.79
C LYS A 121 1.56 -3.85 18.19
N ARG A 122 1.05 -5.06 18.41
CA ARG A 122 1.14 -5.76 19.71
C ARG A 122 2.59 -5.91 20.18
N PHE A 123 3.50 -6.30 19.29
CA PHE A 123 4.92 -6.38 19.63
C PHE A 123 5.45 -5.03 20.13
N THR A 124 5.22 -3.97 19.36
CA THR A 124 5.72 -2.63 19.66
C THR A 124 5.10 -2.05 20.93
N ASP A 125 3.82 -2.32 21.20
CA ASP A 125 3.14 -1.88 22.42
C ASP A 125 3.71 -2.57 23.67
N ILE A 126 3.94 -3.88 23.59
CA ILE A 126 4.58 -4.64 24.67
C ILE A 126 6.03 -4.15 24.86
N GLU A 127 6.79 -3.98 23.77
CA GLU A 127 8.17 -3.46 23.84
C GLU A 127 8.24 -2.07 24.49
N LYS A 128 7.29 -1.17 24.17
CA LYS A 128 7.21 0.17 24.76
C LYS A 128 6.85 0.18 26.24
N SER A 129 6.16 -0.84 26.75
CA SER A 129 5.79 -0.94 28.17
C SER A 129 7.01 -1.05 29.10
N LYS A 130 8.16 -1.51 28.58
CA LYS A 130 9.41 -1.77 29.34
C LYS A 130 9.23 -2.71 30.55
N ILE A 131 8.19 -3.54 30.54
CA ILE A 131 7.96 -4.55 31.57
C ILE A 131 8.70 -5.81 31.17
N GLU A 132 9.66 -6.23 31.98
CA GLU A 132 10.50 -7.40 31.69
C GLU A 132 10.19 -8.53 32.68
N THR A 133 9.46 -9.54 32.22
CA THR A 133 9.25 -10.82 32.92
C THR A 133 9.52 -11.99 31.99
N SER A 134 9.77 -13.18 32.54
CA SER A 134 9.97 -14.40 31.74
C SER A 134 8.78 -14.67 30.80
N GLU A 135 7.56 -14.50 31.29
CA GLU A 135 6.32 -14.72 30.54
C GLU A 135 6.15 -13.70 29.40
N ILE A 136 6.42 -12.42 29.66
CA ILE A 136 6.39 -11.37 28.62
C ILE A 136 7.47 -11.64 27.56
N GLY A 137 8.67 -12.04 27.98
CA GLY A 137 9.74 -12.43 27.08
C GLY A 137 9.35 -13.59 26.16
N GLN A 138 8.65 -14.61 26.68
CA GLN A 138 8.12 -15.72 25.89
C GLN A 138 7.04 -15.26 24.92
N SER A 139 6.10 -14.43 25.38
CA SER A 139 5.05 -13.85 24.53
C SER A 139 5.62 -13.05 23.37
N LEU A 140 6.63 -12.20 23.62
CA LEU A 140 7.33 -11.46 22.57
C LEU A 140 8.00 -12.38 21.55
N LYS A 141 8.62 -13.50 21.99
CA LYS A 141 9.20 -14.49 21.07
C LYS A 141 8.15 -15.14 20.19
N VAL A 142 6.99 -15.51 20.75
CA VAL A 142 5.87 -16.07 19.98
C VAL A 142 5.38 -15.06 18.93
N ILE A 143 5.14 -13.81 19.34
CA ILE A 143 4.71 -12.75 18.41
C ILE A 143 5.75 -12.53 17.30
N THR A 144 7.04 -12.45 17.65
CA THR A 144 8.12 -12.33 16.65
C THR A 144 8.11 -13.51 15.68
N LYS A 145 7.92 -14.75 16.16
CA LYS A 145 7.82 -15.93 15.30
C LYS A 145 6.62 -15.83 14.35
N THR A 146 5.46 -15.40 14.84
CA THR A 146 4.27 -15.18 14.00
C THR A 146 4.55 -14.14 12.92
N ILE A 147 5.16 -12.99 13.28
CA ILE A 147 5.54 -11.96 12.31
C ILE A 147 6.47 -12.53 11.24
N MET A 148 7.45 -13.36 11.62
CA MET A 148 8.37 -13.99 10.66
C MET A 148 7.67 -14.98 9.72
N VAL A 149 6.72 -15.76 10.22
CA VAL A 149 5.95 -16.71 9.40
C VAL A 149 5.07 -15.97 8.41
N VAL A 150 4.35 -14.93 8.85
CA VAL A 150 3.52 -14.12 7.95
C VAL A 150 4.38 -13.34 6.97
N SER A 151 5.56 -12.86 7.41
CA SER A 151 6.54 -12.21 6.51
C SER A 151 6.97 -13.15 5.39
N GLU A 152 7.28 -14.41 5.70
CA GLU A 152 7.60 -15.41 4.68
C GLU A 152 6.45 -15.58 3.70
N SER A 153 5.24 -15.77 4.21
CA SER A 153 4.08 -15.98 3.35
C SER A 153 3.80 -14.81 2.40
N ILE A 154 4.10 -13.57 2.81
CA ILE A 154 4.02 -12.38 1.94
C ILE A 154 5.15 -12.35 0.90
N ILE A 155 6.34 -12.87 1.24
CA ILE A 155 7.43 -13.02 0.29
C ILE A 155 7.03 -14.07 -0.77
N ASP A 156 6.53 -15.22 -0.32
CA ASP A 156 6.06 -16.30 -1.20
C ASP A 156 4.95 -15.81 -2.16
N ASP A 157 3.99 -15.01 -1.68
CA ASP A 157 2.96 -14.40 -2.52
C ASP A 157 3.58 -13.57 -3.67
N TYR A 158 4.61 -12.80 -3.37
CA TYR A 158 5.30 -12.00 -4.37
C TYR A 158 6.11 -12.88 -5.34
N GLU A 159 6.76 -13.92 -4.84
CA GLU A 159 7.49 -14.88 -5.68
C GLU A 159 6.55 -15.61 -6.65
N ILE A 160 5.35 -15.99 -6.21
CA ILE A 160 4.32 -16.58 -7.08
C ILE A 160 3.92 -15.62 -8.21
N ILE A 161 3.74 -14.33 -7.91
CA ILE A 161 3.45 -13.32 -8.94
C ILE A 161 4.59 -13.23 -9.95
N VAL A 162 5.84 -13.15 -9.47
CA VAL A 162 7.02 -13.05 -10.34
C VAL A 162 7.19 -14.30 -11.20
N GLN A 163 6.97 -15.50 -10.64
CA GLN A 163 7.05 -16.75 -11.38
C GLN A 163 5.99 -16.83 -12.48
N LYS A 164 4.73 -16.45 -12.17
CA LYS A 164 3.66 -16.39 -13.17
C LYS A 164 4.01 -15.46 -14.33
N GLU A 165 4.59 -14.29 -14.03
CA GLU A 165 5.05 -13.35 -15.06
C GLU A 165 6.19 -13.92 -15.91
N ALA A 166 7.15 -14.63 -15.29
CA ALA A 166 8.24 -15.28 -16.02
C ALA A 166 7.72 -16.39 -16.95
N ASP A 167 6.79 -17.21 -16.48
CA ASP A 167 6.19 -18.30 -17.26
C ASP A 167 5.42 -17.76 -18.48
N GLU A 168 4.66 -16.67 -18.31
CA GLU A 168 3.96 -15.99 -19.41
C GLU A 168 4.93 -15.51 -20.51
N VAL A 169 6.12 -15.01 -20.13
CA VAL A 169 7.17 -14.61 -21.08
C VAL A 169 7.74 -15.83 -21.82
N THR A 170 8.01 -16.93 -21.11
CA THR A 170 8.54 -18.17 -21.73
C THR A 170 7.55 -18.81 -22.70
N VAL A 171 6.25 -18.83 -22.39
CA VAL A 171 5.22 -19.31 -23.32
C VAL A 171 5.19 -18.47 -24.59
N THR A 172 5.33 -17.15 -24.47
CA THR A 172 5.38 -16.24 -25.62
C THR A 172 6.58 -16.54 -26.53
N GLN A 173 7.76 -16.84 -25.96
CA GLN A 173 8.93 -17.24 -26.75
C GLN A 173 8.68 -18.49 -27.59
N ARG A 174 8.08 -19.54 -27.01
CA ARG A 174 7.79 -20.79 -27.74
C ARG A 174 6.81 -20.59 -28.91
N ILE A 175 5.78 -19.77 -28.71
CA ILE A 175 4.81 -19.46 -29.78
C ILE A 175 5.47 -18.71 -30.95
N VAL A 176 6.47 -17.87 -30.66
CA VAL A 176 7.22 -17.12 -31.68
C VAL A 176 8.26 -18.01 -32.39
N GLU A 177 8.84 -18.99 -31.70
CA GLU A 177 9.79 -19.95 -32.27
C GLU A 177 9.12 -21.04 -33.13
N ASP A 178 7.85 -21.36 -32.87
CA ASP A 178 7.05 -22.33 -33.63
C ASP A 178 6.34 -21.74 -34.88
N GLN A 179 6.63 -20.48 -35.25
CA GLN A 179 6.14 -19.79 -36.47
C GLN A 179 7.26 -19.52 -37.47
#